data_AF-A0A1Q9YHQ4-F1
#
_entry.id   AF-A0A1Q9YHQ4-F1
#
_cell.length_a   1.000
_cell.length_b   1.000
_cell.length_c   1.000
_cell.angle_alpha   90.00
_cell.angle_beta   90.00
_cell.angle_gamma   90.00
#
_symmetry.space_group_name_H-M   'P 1'
#
loop_
_entity.id
_entity.type
_entity.pdbx_description
1 polymer ?
#
loop_
_entity_poly.entity_id
_entity_poly.type
_entity_poly.pdbx_seq_one_letter_code
_entity_poly.pdbx_strand_id
1 'polypeptide(L)'
;MKQQFLKYRKELAAETLVLLLPALAGFVLPASSSDFLRLEWQWLLPGFNLAVLWGTFLFCAAVPSLHRVSRKTATVLFRLLAASETAVCLILMAQDYGSSFSIMTLINGMTALLFLVIGNILPKIGMNSVIGIRTHWAMESEDAWNYTQRQGGRLMVLASLVMLICCFMPGWQPVVLYWSALLTAIAGSVWLSWDYARNHPAPKTSALLTPQEKKAEKTAAVITVSLLLMVALGIGALLALSEYQVDFRKDRLVLDANTAPDASVEYAQIRRIQLVEADDPEAAAGSKVIGYNGFGLEMGTFENSWFGRYHRYVHGGSPVIVAATGKETVVFSGRDTQETRRFYELLKERVAKAKD
;
A
#
# COMPACT_ATOMS: atom_id res chain seq x y z
N MET A 1 5.41 -17.82 26.22
CA MET A 1 6.12 -17.86 24.92
C MET A 1 6.40 -19.28 24.42
N LYS A 2 7.23 -20.10 25.09
CA LYS A 2 7.61 -21.47 24.63
C LYS A 2 6.43 -22.42 24.33
N GLN A 3 5.40 -22.42 25.17
CA GLN A 3 4.19 -23.23 24.96
C GLN A 3 3.33 -22.76 23.77
N GLN A 4 3.25 -21.45 23.54
CA GLN A 4 2.51 -20.92 22.39
C GLN A 4 3.24 -21.21 21.06
N PHE A 5 4.57 -21.11 21.05
CA PHE A 5 5.38 -21.50 19.90
C PHE A 5 5.16 -22.98 19.53
N LEU A 6 5.22 -23.89 20.50
CA LEU A 6 4.95 -25.31 20.26
C LEU A 6 3.52 -25.57 19.75
N LYS A 7 2.55 -24.76 20.18
CA LYS A 7 1.15 -24.86 19.77
C LYS A 7 0.93 -24.47 18.30
N TYR A 8 1.64 -23.45 17.80
CA TYR A 8 1.44 -22.88 16.46
C TYR A 8 2.60 -23.16 15.48
N ARG A 9 3.59 -23.97 15.85
CA ARG A 9 4.81 -24.19 15.05
C ARG A 9 4.55 -24.66 13.61
N LYS A 10 3.51 -25.47 13.39
CA LYS A 10 3.20 -26.01 12.06
C LYS A 10 2.58 -24.93 11.18
N GLU A 11 1.67 -24.16 11.75
CA GLU A 11 1.04 -23.02 11.11
C GLU A 11 2.09 -21.95 10.77
N LEU A 12 2.92 -21.55 11.73
CA LEU A 12 4.00 -20.57 11.49
C LEU A 12 4.99 -21.02 10.41
N ALA A 13 5.38 -22.29 10.39
CA ALA A 13 6.24 -22.83 9.35
C ALA A 13 5.56 -22.78 7.97
N ALA A 14 4.28 -23.15 7.90
CA ALA A 14 3.52 -23.08 6.65
C ALA A 14 3.38 -21.64 6.14
N GLU A 15 3.00 -20.68 6.99
CA GLU A 15 2.87 -19.28 6.59
C GLU A 15 4.23 -18.67 6.20
N THR A 16 5.31 -19.03 6.91
CA THR A 16 6.68 -18.64 6.54
C THR A 16 7.05 -19.11 5.15
N LEU A 17 6.71 -20.36 4.80
CA LEU A 17 6.96 -20.89 3.45
C LEU A 17 6.15 -20.15 2.38
N VAL A 18 4.89 -19.81 2.66
CA VAL A 18 4.02 -19.04 1.75
C VAL A 18 4.60 -17.64 1.50
N LEU A 19 5.07 -16.96 2.54
CA LEU A 19 5.68 -15.64 2.43
C LEU A 19 7.00 -15.64 1.66
N LEU A 20 7.70 -16.78 1.61
CA LEU A 20 8.93 -16.97 0.83
C LEU A 20 8.68 -17.34 -0.64
N LEU A 21 7.46 -17.69 -1.04
CA LEU A 21 7.16 -18.07 -2.43
C LEU A 21 7.58 -17.00 -3.46
N PRO A 22 7.34 -15.69 -3.24
CA PRO A 22 7.82 -14.67 -4.17
C PRO A 22 9.34 -14.64 -4.29
N ALA A 23 10.07 -14.78 -3.18
CA ALA A 23 11.53 -14.82 -3.19
C ALA A 23 12.06 -16.01 -4.00
N LEU A 24 11.41 -17.17 -3.85
CA LEU A 24 11.73 -18.39 -4.62
C LEU A 24 11.39 -18.25 -6.10
N ALA A 25 10.26 -17.63 -6.42
CA ALA A 25 9.83 -17.40 -7.80
C ALA A 25 10.84 -16.55 -8.57
N GLY A 26 11.51 -15.60 -7.91
CA GLY A 26 12.56 -14.81 -8.53
C GLY A 26 13.82 -15.58 -8.96
N PHE A 27 14.00 -16.85 -8.59
CA PHE A 27 15.06 -17.69 -9.17
C PHE A 27 14.66 -18.35 -10.50
N VAL A 28 13.35 -18.50 -10.75
CA VAL A 28 12.81 -19.19 -11.93
C VAL A 28 12.37 -18.20 -12.99
N LEU A 29 11.88 -17.04 -12.57
CA LEU A 29 11.33 -16.04 -13.47
C LEU A 29 12.42 -15.30 -14.27
N PRO A 30 12.10 -14.87 -15.51
CA PRO A 30 13.03 -14.17 -16.37
C PRO A 30 13.48 -12.84 -15.78
N ALA A 31 14.49 -12.22 -16.42
CA ALA A 31 14.98 -10.91 -16.04
C ALA A 31 13.80 -9.92 -15.92
N SER A 32 13.81 -9.18 -14.82
CA SER A 32 12.80 -8.18 -14.48
C SER A 32 12.90 -6.99 -15.43
N SER A 33 11.81 -6.23 -15.54
CA SER A 33 11.80 -4.98 -16.28
C SER A 33 12.70 -3.92 -15.62
N SER A 34 12.93 -4.01 -14.31
CA SER A 34 13.86 -3.15 -13.59
C SER A 34 14.52 -3.87 -12.41
N ASP A 35 15.82 -3.65 -12.24
CA ASP A 35 16.57 -4.23 -11.11
C ASP A 35 15.99 -3.80 -9.75
N PHE A 36 15.45 -2.58 -9.68
CA PHE A 36 14.78 -2.05 -8.50
C PHE A 36 13.50 -2.82 -8.15
N LEU A 37 12.56 -2.98 -9.09
CA LEU A 37 11.32 -3.72 -8.82
C LEU A 37 11.61 -5.15 -8.39
N ARG A 38 12.57 -5.81 -9.04
CA ARG A 38 13.00 -7.17 -8.64
C ARG A 38 13.51 -7.21 -7.21
N LEU A 39 14.34 -6.25 -6.80
CA LEU A 39 14.84 -6.17 -5.43
C LEU A 39 13.68 -6.02 -4.43
N GLU A 40 12.70 -5.17 -4.76
CA GLU A 40 11.53 -4.93 -3.91
C GLU A 40 10.68 -6.17 -3.70
N TRP A 41 10.17 -6.79 -4.78
CA TRP A 41 9.25 -7.92 -4.66
C TRP A 41 9.94 -9.24 -4.32
N GLN A 42 11.21 -9.45 -4.71
CA GLN A 42 11.90 -10.71 -4.47
C GLN A 42 12.50 -10.78 -3.06
N TRP A 43 12.99 -9.66 -2.51
CA TRP A 43 13.78 -9.68 -1.26
C TRP A 43 13.21 -8.78 -0.17
N LEU A 44 13.02 -7.49 -0.46
CA LEU A 44 12.64 -6.52 0.57
C LEU A 44 11.25 -6.83 1.13
N LEU A 45 10.26 -7.03 0.28
CA LEU A 45 8.89 -7.30 0.71
C LEU A 45 8.75 -8.66 1.40
N PRO A 46 9.26 -9.79 0.88
CA PRO A 46 9.23 -11.06 1.61
C PRO A 46 9.93 -10.99 2.98
N GLY A 47 11.07 -10.31 3.06
CA GLY A 47 11.78 -10.10 4.33
C GLY A 47 10.96 -9.27 5.32
N PHE A 48 10.37 -8.16 4.86
CA PHE A 48 9.48 -7.32 5.66
C PHE A 48 8.24 -8.11 6.14
N ASN A 49 7.56 -8.82 5.26
CA ASN A 49 6.37 -9.62 5.57
C ASN A 49 6.67 -10.69 6.63
N LEU A 50 7.82 -11.37 6.51
CA LEU A 50 8.26 -12.30 7.56
C LEU A 50 8.46 -11.62 8.90
N ALA A 51 9.09 -10.44 8.92
CA ALA A 51 9.26 -9.67 10.15
C ALA A 51 7.90 -9.27 10.76
N VAL A 52 6.93 -8.87 9.95
CA VAL A 52 5.57 -8.52 10.39
C VAL A 52 4.82 -9.75 10.93
N LEU A 53 4.85 -10.89 10.23
CA LEU A 53 4.22 -12.12 10.68
C LEU A 53 4.79 -12.58 12.03
N TRP A 54 6.11 -12.69 12.13
CA TRP A 54 6.79 -13.13 13.36
C TRP A 54 6.65 -12.11 14.49
N GLY A 55 6.74 -10.81 14.18
CA GLY A 55 6.49 -9.72 15.13
C GLY A 55 5.07 -9.78 15.69
N THR A 56 4.08 -9.98 14.82
CA THR A 56 2.67 -10.16 15.21
C THR A 56 2.49 -11.40 16.08
N PHE A 57 3.12 -12.52 15.73
CA PHE A 57 3.08 -13.73 16.54
C PHE A 57 3.66 -13.51 17.95
N LEU A 58 4.85 -12.92 18.04
CA LEU A 58 5.50 -12.62 19.32
C LEU A 58 4.68 -11.66 20.16
N PHE A 59 4.11 -10.63 19.53
CA PHE A 59 3.18 -9.70 20.17
C PHE A 59 1.95 -10.42 20.72
N CYS A 60 1.29 -11.24 19.89
CA CYS A 60 0.12 -12.01 20.32
C CYS A 60 0.46 -12.97 21.47
N ALA A 61 1.67 -13.53 21.47
CA ALA A 61 2.14 -14.41 22.52
C ALA A 61 2.52 -13.70 23.82
N ALA A 62 2.78 -12.40 23.77
CA ALA A 62 3.10 -11.56 24.92
C ALA A 62 1.84 -10.97 25.58
N VAL A 63 0.76 -10.75 24.83
CA VAL A 63 -0.46 -10.11 25.35
C VAL A 63 -1.39 -11.14 26.02
N PRO A 64 -1.65 -11.03 27.35
CA PRO A 64 -2.43 -12.03 28.07
C PRO A 64 -3.87 -12.17 27.60
N SER A 65 -4.57 -11.07 27.28
CA SER A 65 -6.00 -11.07 26.94
C SER A 65 -6.35 -11.89 25.69
N LEU A 66 -5.37 -12.15 24.82
CA LEU A 66 -5.55 -12.92 23.59
C LEU A 66 -5.76 -14.43 23.82
N HIS A 67 -5.58 -14.93 25.06
CA HIS A 67 -5.96 -16.31 25.39
C HIS A 67 -7.46 -16.58 25.18
N ARG A 68 -8.30 -15.53 25.22
CA ARG A 68 -9.74 -15.60 24.97
C ARG A 68 -10.09 -15.77 23.49
N VAL A 69 -9.13 -15.59 22.57
CA VAL A 69 -9.31 -15.84 21.14
C VAL A 69 -9.12 -17.32 20.84
N SER A 70 -10.12 -17.93 20.19
CA SER A 70 -10.05 -19.36 19.85
C SER A 70 -8.85 -19.66 18.92
N ARG A 71 -8.26 -20.85 19.06
CA ARG A 71 -7.15 -21.28 18.17
C ARG A 71 -7.53 -21.20 16.70
N LYS A 72 -8.74 -21.66 16.35
CA LYS A 72 -9.24 -21.64 14.96
C LYS A 72 -9.29 -20.21 14.42
N THR A 73 -9.82 -19.28 15.22
CA THR A 73 -9.88 -17.86 14.87
C THR A 73 -8.48 -17.27 14.68
N ALA A 74 -7.57 -17.51 15.62
CA ALA A 74 -6.19 -17.03 15.53
C ALA A 74 -5.47 -17.56 14.28
N THR A 75 -5.59 -18.87 13.98
CA THR A 75 -5.02 -19.46 12.77
C THR A 75 -5.57 -18.82 11.50
N VAL A 76 -6.88 -18.55 11.43
CA VAL A 76 -7.48 -17.86 10.27
C VAL A 76 -6.94 -16.44 10.14
N LEU A 77 -6.78 -15.70 11.24
CA LEU A 77 -6.20 -14.35 11.22
C LEU A 77 -4.75 -14.34 10.74
N PHE A 78 -3.91 -15.28 11.21
CA PHE A 78 -2.52 -15.41 10.73
C PHE A 78 -2.45 -15.78 9.24
N ARG A 79 -3.30 -16.69 8.78
CA ARG A 79 -3.42 -17.01 7.35
C ARG A 79 -3.86 -15.82 6.53
N LEU A 80 -4.83 -15.07 7.03
CA LEU A 80 -5.35 -13.89 6.35
C LEU A 80 -4.27 -12.81 6.21
N LEU A 81 -3.49 -12.59 7.27
CA LEU A 81 -2.33 -11.71 7.26
C LEU A 81 -1.31 -12.15 6.20
N ALA A 82 -0.82 -13.38 6.28
CA ALA A 82 0.17 -13.91 5.34
C ALA A 82 -0.35 -13.91 3.89
N ALA A 83 -1.60 -14.31 3.67
CA ALA A 83 -2.20 -14.31 2.34
C ALA A 83 -2.32 -12.88 1.75
N SER A 84 -2.69 -11.89 2.57
CA SER A 84 -2.78 -10.50 2.12
C SER A 84 -1.40 -9.92 1.75
N GLU A 85 -0.38 -10.21 2.56
CA GLU A 85 1.01 -9.82 2.33
C GLU A 85 1.59 -10.47 1.07
N THR A 86 1.37 -11.77 0.88
CA THR A 86 1.76 -12.48 -0.36
C THR A 86 1.01 -11.92 -1.56
N ALA A 87 -0.29 -11.62 -1.44
CA ALA A 87 -1.08 -11.07 -2.55
C ALA A 87 -0.55 -9.72 -3.02
N VAL A 88 -0.16 -8.82 -2.10
CA VAL A 88 0.50 -7.55 -2.46
C VAL A 88 1.77 -7.81 -3.26
N CYS A 89 2.60 -8.75 -2.81
CA CYS A 89 3.83 -9.09 -3.50
C CYS A 89 3.56 -9.64 -4.92
N LEU A 90 2.57 -10.53 -5.07
CA LEU A 90 2.15 -11.07 -6.37
C LEU A 90 1.60 -9.99 -7.31
N ILE A 91 0.89 -8.98 -6.79
CA ILE A 91 0.41 -7.85 -7.60
C ILE A 91 1.61 -7.06 -8.15
N LEU A 92 2.62 -6.78 -7.33
CA LEU A 92 3.82 -6.06 -7.77
C LEU A 92 4.63 -6.87 -8.78
N MET A 93 4.77 -8.18 -8.57
CA MET A 93 5.36 -9.10 -9.55
C MET A 93 4.61 -9.07 -10.88
N ALA A 94 3.28 -9.11 -10.87
CA ALA A 94 2.48 -9.06 -12.08
C ALA A 94 2.70 -7.75 -12.86
N GLN A 95 2.90 -6.63 -12.17
CA GLN A 95 3.22 -5.36 -12.80
C GLN A 95 4.62 -5.35 -13.43
N ASP A 96 5.60 -5.93 -12.75
CA ASP A 96 6.96 -6.05 -13.26
C ASP A 96 7.02 -6.85 -14.58
N TYR A 97 6.17 -7.87 -14.72
CA TYR A 97 6.03 -8.64 -15.96
C TYR A 97 4.99 -8.05 -16.94
N GLY A 98 4.63 -6.77 -16.79
CA GLY A 98 3.87 -6.02 -17.79
C GLY A 98 2.37 -6.29 -17.80
N SER A 99 1.79 -6.75 -16.68
CA SER A 99 0.34 -6.93 -16.59
C SER A 99 -0.42 -5.62 -16.86
N SER A 100 -1.50 -5.72 -17.64
CA SER A 100 -2.39 -4.59 -17.98
C SER A 100 -3.44 -4.28 -16.91
N PHE A 101 -3.49 -5.04 -15.81
CA PHE A 101 -4.45 -4.79 -14.74
C PHE A 101 -4.09 -3.54 -13.93
N SER A 102 -5.11 -2.77 -13.57
CA SER A 102 -4.96 -1.63 -12.67
C SER A 102 -4.61 -2.12 -11.26
N ILE A 103 -3.42 -1.71 -10.78
CA ILE A 103 -2.95 -1.96 -9.40
C ILE A 103 -4.01 -1.51 -8.39
N MET A 104 -4.61 -0.34 -8.61
CA MET A 104 -5.59 0.23 -7.70
C MET A 104 -6.84 -0.64 -7.61
N THR A 105 -7.32 -1.19 -8.73
CA THR A 105 -8.46 -2.12 -8.74
C THR A 105 -8.13 -3.42 -7.99
N LEU A 106 -6.94 -3.98 -8.19
CA LEU A 106 -6.51 -5.20 -7.51
C LEU A 106 -6.38 -5.01 -6.00
N ILE A 107 -5.74 -3.92 -5.56
CA ILE A 107 -5.57 -3.60 -4.14
C ILE A 107 -6.92 -3.31 -3.48
N ASN A 108 -7.81 -2.55 -4.13
CA ASN A 108 -9.14 -2.27 -3.59
C ASN A 108 -9.99 -3.54 -3.51
N GLY A 109 -9.95 -4.40 -4.53
CA GLY A 109 -10.65 -5.69 -4.52
C GLY A 109 -10.14 -6.61 -3.42
N MET A 110 -8.82 -6.71 -3.25
CA MET A 110 -8.20 -7.46 -2.15
C MET A 110 -8.61 -6.90 -0.79
N THR A 111 -8.64 -5.58 -0.64
CA THR A 111 -9.06 -4.90 0.60
C THR A 111 -10.53 -5.19 0.91
N ALA A 112 -11.41 -5.14 -0.08
CA ALA A 112 -12.83 -5.50 0.08
C ALA A 112 -12.98 -6.96 0.55
N LEU A 113 -12.24 -7.90 -0.05
CA LEU A 113 -12.25 -9.31 0.37
C LEU A 113 -11.71 -9.50 1.79
N LEU A 114 -10.67 -8.74 2.17
CA LEU A 114 -10.13 -8.76 3.51
C LEU A 114 -11.19 -8.36 4.55
N PHE A 115 -11.87 -7.22 4.34
CA PHE A 115 -12.93 -6.76 5.24
C PHE A 115 -14.14 -7.71 5.26
N LEU A 116 -14.45 -8.36 4.14
CA LEU A 116 -15.50 -9.38 4.08
C LEU A 116 -15.18 -10.55 5.02
N VAL A 117 -13.95 -11.06 4.97
CA VAL A 117 -13.50 -12.17 5.83
C VAL A 117 -13.43 -11.72 7.30
N ILE A 118 -12.87 -10.54 7.58
CA ILE A 118 -12.79 -10.02 8.96
C ILE A 118 -14.19 -9.81 9.54
N GLY A 119 -15.13 -9.24 8.77
CA GLY A 119 -16.51 -9.05 9.21
C GLY A 119 -17.20 -10.35 9.62
N ASN A 120 -16.91 -11.46 8.92
CA ASN A 120 -17.41 -12.79 9.27
C ASN A 120 -16.68 -13.43 10.48
N ILE A 121 -15.50 -12.92 10.84
CA ILE A 121 -14.72 -13.38 11.99
C ILE A 121 -15.11 -12.64 13.27
N LEU A 122 -15.44 -11.35 13.19
CA LEU A 122 -15.75 -10.49 14.37
C LEU A 122 -16.67 -11.17 15.40
N PRO A 123 -17.82 -11.79 15.03
CA PRO A 123 -18.75 -12.39 16.01
C PRO A 123 -18.17 -13.60 16.76
N LYS A 124 -17.05 -14.16 16.28
CA LYS A 124 -16.36 -15.32 16.87
C LYS A 124 -15.22 -14.91 17.81
N ILE A 125 -14.95 -13.61 17.94
CA ILE A 125 -13.89 -13.08 18.77
C ILE A 125 -14.46 -12.82 20.15
N GLY A 126 -13.94 -13.52 21.17
CA GLY A 126 -14.27 -13.23 22.57
C GLY A 126 -13.68 -11.89 23.01
N MET A 127 -14.28 -11.28 24.04
CA MET A 127 -13.84 -9.97 24.54
C MET A 127 -12.37 -10.00 24.94
N ASN A 128 -11.59 -9.07 24.38
CA ASN A 128 -10.14 -8.99 24.57
C ASN A 128 -9.66 -7.54 24.35
N SER A 129 -8.41 -7.25 24.70
CA SER A 129 -7.90 -5.88 24.64
C SER A 129 -7.30 -5.46 23.29
N VAL A 130 -7.28 -6.32 22.28
CA VAL A 130 -6.52 -6.10 21.03
C VAL A 130 -7.38 -6.14 19.77
N ILE A 131 -8.15 -7.20 19.55
CA ILE A 131 -8.83 -7.51 18.28
C ILE A 131 -10.33 -7.34 18.43
N GLY A 132 -10.94 -6.60 17.49
CA GLY A 132 -12.40 -6.39 17.40
C GLY A 132 -12.77 -4.91 17.46
N ILE A 133 -14.08 -4.64 17.46
CA ILE A 133 -14.64 -3.29 17.64
C ILE A 133 -14.58 -2.92 19.13
N ARG A 134 -13.55 -2.17 19.53
CA ARG A 134 -13.20 -1.86 20.94
C ARG A 134 -13.62 -0.44 21.33
N THR A 135 -14.88 -0.10 21.18
CA THR A 135 -15.42 1.14 21.77
C THR A 135 -15.43 1.02 23.29
N HIS A 136 -15.41 2.15 24.02
CA HIS A 136 -15.55 2.14 25.48
C HIS A 136 -16.80 1.33 25.91
N TRP A 137 -17.91 1.55 25.21
CA TRP A 137 -19.20 0.89 25.41
C TRP A 137 -19.17 -0.64 25.22
N ALA A 138 -18.51 -1.13 24.17
CA ALA A 138 -18.42 -2.56 23.91
C ALA A 138 -17.59 -3.31 24.97
N MET A 139 -16.73 -2.59 25.69
CA MET A 139 -15.85 -3.15 26.73
C MET A 139 -16.50 -3.18 28.12
N GLU A 140 -17.73 -2.70 28.27
CA GLU A 140 -18.43 -2.62 29.56
C GLU A 140 -19.07 -3.94 30.02
N SER A 141 -19.53 -4.77 29.06
CA SER A 141 -20.14 -6.09 29.32
C SER A 141 -19.84 -7.07 28.19
N GLU A 142 -19.82 -8.38 28.49
CA GLU A 142 -19.68 -9.41 27.45
C GLU A 142 -20.88 -9.40 26.48
N ASP A 143 -22.08 -9.05 26.96
CA ASP A 143 -23.25 -8.92 26.10
C ASP A 143 -23.11 -7.74 25.13
N ALA A 144 -22.64 -6.57 25.60
CA ALA A 144 -22.35 -5.43 24.75
C ALA A 144 -21.25 -5.73 23.73
N TRP A 145 -20.21 -6.46 24.14
CA TRP A 145 -19.18 -6.95 23.24
C TRP A 145 -19.79 -7.83 22.14
N ASN A 146 -20.49 -8.89 22.52
CA ASN A 146 -21.06 -9.87 21.59
C ASN A 146 -22.06 -9.24 20.62
N TYR A 147 -22.91 -8.33 21.11
CA TYR A 147 -23.82 -7.55 20.28
C TYR A 147 -23.04 -6.69 19.27
N THR A 148 -22.06 -5.92 19.75
CA THR A 148 -21.27 -5.00 18.91
C THR A 148 -20.50 -5.76 17.83
N GLN A 149 -19.81 -6.85 18.18
CA GLN A 149 -19.08 -7.65 17.19
C GLN A 149 -20.01 -8.30 16.17
N ARG A 150 -21.19 -8.79 16.60
CA ARG A 150 -22.16 -9.43 15.71
C ARG A 150 -22.77 -8.44 14.71
N GLN A 151 -23.22 -7.30 15.21
CA GLN A 151 -23.88 -6.30 14.35
C GLN A 151 -22.87 -5.54 13.50
N GLY A 152 -21.73 -5.14 14.07
CA GLY A 152 -20.64 -4.51 13.33
C GLY A 152 -20.04 -5.44 12.28
N GLY A 153 -19.91 -6.74 12.58
CA GLY A 153 -19.51 -7.75 11.60
C GLY A 153 -20.45 -7.84 10.40
N ARG A 154 -21.77 -7.81 10.62
CA ARG A 154 -22.77 -7.78 9.54
C ARG A 154 -22.66 -6.52 8.68
N LEU A 155 -22.53 -5.35 9.31
CA LEU A 155 -22.33 -4.09 8.59
C LEU A 155 -21.06 -4.12 7.74
N MET A 156 -19.97 -4.63 8.30
CA MET A 156 -18.69 -4.71 7.60
C MET A 156 -18.76 -5.67 6.41
N VAL A 157 -19.43 -6.82 6.55
CA VAL A 157 -19.70 -7.74 5.43
C VAL A 157 -20.51 -7.05 4.33
N LEU A 158 -21.60 -6.37 4.68
CA LEU A 158 -22.44 -5.67 3.69
C LEU A 158 -21.67 -4.57 2.97
N ALA A 159 -20.92 -3.74 3.69
CA ALA A 159 -20.09 -2.70 3.09
C ALA A 159 -18.99 -3.30 2.19
N SER A 160 -18.38 -4.41 2.59
CA SER A 160 -17.37 -5.10 1.79
C SER A 160 -17.91 -5.66 0.49
N LEU A 161 -19.17 -6.12 0.47
CA LEU A 161 -19.84 -6.54 -0.76
C LEU A 161 -20.08 -5.35 -1.70
N VAL A 162 -20.54 -4.21 -1.16
CA VAL A 162 -20.67 -2.97 -1.94
C VAL A 162 -19.32 -2.53 -2.50
N MET A 163 -18.28 -2.51 -1.66
CA MET A 163 -16.90 -2.20 -2.04
C MET A 163 -16.40 -3.10 -3.17
N LEU A 164 -16.69 -4.41 -3.10
CA LEU A 164 -16.30 -5.38 -4.12
C LEU A 164 -17.01 -5.10 -5.47
N ILE A 165 -18.31 -4.78 -5.44
CA ILE A 165 -19.07 -4.40 -6.64
C ILE A 165 -18.49 -3.12 -7.26
N CYS A 166 -18.17 -2.11 -6.46
CA CYS A 166 -17.58 -0.85 -6.93
C CYS A 166 -16.28 -1.05 -7.71
N CYS A 167 -15.50 -2.09 -7.41
CA CYS A 167 -14.23 -2.35 -8.10
C CYS A 167 -14.42 -2.72 -9.58
N PHE A 168 -15.61 -3.17 -9.99
CA PHE A 168 -15.92 -3.55 -11.37
C PHE A 168 -16.65 -2.45 -12.16
N MET A 169 -16.92 -1.30 -11.53
CA MET A 169 -17.66 -0.21 -12.15
C MET A 169 -16.71 0.88 -12.65
N PRO A 170 -16.89 1.39 -13.89
CA PRO A 170 -16.09 2.49 -14.41
C PRO A 170 -16.51 3.84 -13.83
N GLY A 171 -15.60 4.81 -13.82
CA GLY A 171 -15.85 6.19 -13.39
C GLY A 171 -15.37 6.52 -11.98
N TRP A 172 -15.58 7.77 -11.55
CA TRP A 172 -15.14 8.26 -10.23
C TRP A 172 -16.18 8.01 -9.13
N GLN A 173 -17.46 7.88 -9.51
CA GLN A 173 -18.57 7.67 -8.58
C GLN A 173 -18.44 6.38 -7.75
N PRO A 174 -18.01 5.22 -8.31
CA PRO A 174 -17.78 4.00 -7.53
C PRO A 174 -16.70 4.16 -6.46
N VAL A 175 -15.70 5.01 -6.69
CA VAL A 175 -14.64 5.31 -5.70
C VAL A 175 -15.23 6.04 -4.50
N VAL A 176 -16.09 7.03 -4.73
CA VAL A 176 -16.80 7.74 -3.65
C VAL A 176 -17.72 6.78 -2.89
N LEU A 177 -18.46 5.93 -3.60
CA LEU A 177 -19.33 4.93 -2.99
C LEU A 177 -18.53 3.94 -2.13
N TYR A 178 -17.39 3.45 -2.64
CA TYR A 178 -16.49 2.55 -1.91
C TYR A 178 -16.07 3.13 -0.56
N TRP A 179 -15.54 4.35 -0.54
CA TRP A 179 -15.08 4.99 0.70
C TRP A 179 -16.24 5.36 1.62
N SER A 180 -17.37 5.81 1.07
CA SER A 180 -18.56 6.11 1.87
C SER A 180 -19.15 4.86 2.52
N ALA A 181 -19.13 3.70 1.85
CA ALA A 181 -19.58 2.43 2.41
C ALA A 181 -18.71 1.98 3.58
N LEU A 182 -17.39 2.10 3.44
CA LEU A 182 -16.44 1.80 4.52
C LEU A 182 -16.64 2.74 5.73
N LEU A 183 -16.72 4.05 5.49
CA LEU A 183 -16.97 5.04 6.55
C LEU A 183 -18.30 4.78 7.26
N THR A 184 -19.35 4.45 6.51
CA THR A 184 -20.66 4.12 7.06
C THR A 184 -20.61 2.85 7.92
N ALA A 185 -19.87 1.83 7.51
CA ALA A 185 -19.69 0.62 8.32
C ALA A 185 -18.96 0.90 9.64
N ILE A 186 -17.91 1.73 9.60
CA ILE A 186 -17.14 2.11 10.79
C ILE A 186 -18.02 2.95 11.72
N ALA A 187 -18.60 4.04 11.21
CA ALA A 187 -19.46 4.93 11.99
C ALA A 187 -20.70 4.20 12.52
N GLY A 188 -21.33 3.37 11.71
CA GLY A 188 -22.46 2.54 12.08
C GLY A 188 -22.11 1.53 13.18
N SER A 189 -20.92 0.93 13.13
CA SER A 189 -20.45 0.02 14.19
C SER A 189 -20.24 0.73 15.52
N VAL A 190 -19.69 1.96 15.49
CA VAL A 190 -19.52 2.79 16.69
C VAL A 190 -20.89 3.23 17.24
N TRP A 191 -21.80 3.67 16.35
CA TRP A 191 -23.15 4.09 16.72
C TRP A 191 -23.96 2.94 17.35
N LEU A 192 -23.93 1.74 16.75
CA LEU A 192 -24.60 0.56 17.30
C LEU A 192 -24.09 0.19 18.69
N SER A 193 -22.78 0.37 18.91
CA SER A 193 -22.17 0.10 20.21
C SER A 193 -22.63 1.11 21.27
N TRP A 194 -22.66 2.39 20.91
CA TRP A 194 -23.19 3.45 21.78
C TRP A 194 -24.68 3.27 22.08
N ASP A 195 -25.49 2.99 21.07
CA ASP A 195 -26.95 2.80 21.22
C ASP A 195 -27.24 1.62 22.16
N TYR A 196 -26.53 0.51 21.99
CA TYR A 196 -26.69 -0.65 22.87
C TYR A 196 -26.36 -0.31 24.33
N ALA A 197 -25.22 0.34 24.59
CA ALA A 197 -24.82 0.70 25.96
C ALA A 197 -25.71 1.77 26.59
N ARG A 198 -26.25 2.70 25.80
CA ARG A 198 -27.26 3.66 26.26
C ARG A 198 -28.52 2.94 26.75
N ASN A 199 -28.95 1.91 26.03
CA ASN A 199 -30.16 1.15 26.35
C ASN A 199 -29.93 0.05 27.41
N HIS A 200 -28.68 -0.39 27.61
CA HIS A 200 -28.30 -1.43 28.56
C HIS A 200 -27.07 -1.01 29.40
N PRO A 201 -27.23 -0.09 30.38
CA PRO A 201 -26.12 0.37 31.21
C PRO A 201 -25.50 -0.77 32.00
N ALA A 202 -24.18 -0.94 31.92
CA ALA A 202 -23.49 -1.98 32.65
C ALA A 202 -23.48 -1.72 34.18
N PRO A 203 -23.53 -2.78 35.01
CA PRO A 203 -23.37 -2.63 36.46
C PRO A 203 -21.96 -2.08 36.79
N LYS A 204 -21.86 -1.16 37.76
CA LYS A 204 -20.60 -0.47 38.15
C LYS A 204 -19.46 -1.40 38.62
N THR A 205 -19.71 -2.69 38.80
CA THR A 205 -18.79 -3.65 39.44
C THR A 205 -18.02 -4.53 38.44
N SER A 206 -18.30 -4.48 37.13
CA SER A 206 -17.70 -5.38 36.14
C SER A 206 -16.47 -4.79 35.43
N ALA A 207 -15.35 -4.63 36.13
CA ALA A 207 -14.07 -4.47 35.44
C ALA A 207 -13.66 -5.84 34.85
N LEU A 208 -14.07 -6.11 33.61
CA LEU A 208 -13.89 -7.42 32.97
C LEU A 208 -12.45 -7.72 32.52
N LEU A 209 -11.62 -6.68 32.45
CA LEU A 209 -10.18 -6.79 32.25
C LEU A 209 -9.45 -6.59 33.58
N THR A 210 -8.59 -7.56 33.89
CA THR A 210 -7.71 -7.53 35.06
C THR A 210 -6.74 -6.33 34.99
N PRO A 211 -6.20 -5.84 36.13
CA PRO A 211 -5.18 -4.79 36.13
C PRO A 211 -3.98 -5.10 35.24
N GLN A 212 -3.60 -6.38 35.14
CA GLN A 212 -2.53 -6.85 34.27
C GLN A 212 -2.90 -6.72 32.78
N GLU A 213 -4.14 -7.07 32.40
CA GLU A 213 -4.65 -6.88 31.03
C GLU A 213 -4.76 -5.40 30.66
N LYS A 214 -5.20 -4.53 31.58
CA LYS A 214 -5.21 -3.06 31.38
C LYS A 214 -3.81 -2.48 31.19
N LYS A 215 -2.82 -2.95 31.96
CA LYS A 215 -1.42 -2.55 31.77
C LYS A 215 -0.89 -3.01 30.41
N ALA A 216 -1.16 -4.26 30.03
CA ALA A 216 -0.78 -4.79 28.72
C ALA A 216 -1.43 -4.03 27.57
N GLU A 217 -2.69 -3.62 27.71
CA GLU A 217 -3.40 -2.79 26.73
C GLU A 217 -2.73 -1.42 26.55
N LYS A 218 -2.40 -0.72 27.65
CA LYS A 218 -1.68 0.56 27.57
C LYS A 218 -0.34 0.40 26.86
N THR A 219 0.42 -0.64 27.20
CA THR A 219 1.70 -0.92 26.53
C THR A 219 1.51 -1.22 25.05
N ALA A 220 0.53 -2.05 24.68
CA ALA A 220 0.20 -2.37 23.30
C ALA A 220 -0.23 -1.14 22.50
N ALA A 221 -1.04 -0.27 23.09
CA ALA A 221 -1.47 0.98 22.48
C ALA A 221 -0.28 1.90 22.21
N VAL A 222 0.63 2.07 23.18
CA VAL A 222 1.86 2.86 23.00
C VAL A 222 2.72 2.27 21.87
N ILE A 223 2.98 0.96 21.88
CA ILE A 223 3.75 0.30 20.80
C ILE A 223 3.08 0.53 19.44
N THR A 224 1.76 0.35 19.34
CA THR A 224 1.01 0.51 18.09
C THR A 224 1.10 1.95 17.59
N VAL A 225 0.89 2.94 18.46
CA VAL A 225 0.99 4.36 18.11
C VAL A 225 2.41 4.74 17.72
N SER A 226 3.42 4.26 18.44
CA SER A 226 4.83 4.46 18.10
C SER A 226 5.19 3.85 16.75
N LEU A 227 4.69 2.65 16.44
CA LEU A 227 4.91 2.00 15.16
C LEU A 227 4.22 2.77 14.03
N LEU A 228 2.95 3.16 14.21
CA LEU A 228 2.22 3.97 13.23
C LEU A 228 2.90 5.32 12.99
N LEU A 229 3.40 5.97 14.04
CA LEU A 229 4.15 7.22 13.94
C LEU A 229 5.48 7.00 13.21
N MET A 230 6.21 5.93 13.53
CA MET A 230 7.46 5.58 12.84
C MET A 230 7.22 5.31 11.36
N VAL A 231 6.18 4.55 11.01
CA VAL A 231 5.80 4.30 9.61
C VAL A 231 5.38 5.59 8.92
N ALA A 232 4.57 6.42 9.57
CA ALA A 232 4.15 7.72 9.03
C ALA A 232 5.34 8.67 8.81
N LEU A 233 6.30 8.70 9.74
CA LEU A 233 7.54 9.46 9.61
C LEU A 233 8.44 8.88 8.51
N GLY A 234 8.51 7.56 8.39
CA GLY A 234 9.26 6.88 7.33
C GLY A 234 8.69 7.16 5.95
N ILE A 235 7.36 7.05 5.79
CA ILE A 235 6.66 7.46 4.57
C ILE A 235 6.87 8.96 4.33
N GLY A 236 6.67 9.81 5.35
CA GLY A 236 6.88 11.26 5.24
C GLY A 236 8.30 11.62 4.79
N ALA A 237 9.32 10.95 5.34
CA ALA A 237 10.71 11.12 4.93
C ALA A 237 10.95 10.61 3.50
N LEU A 238 10.40 9.45 3.14
CA LEU A 238 10.48 8.91 1.78
C LEU A 238 9.88 9.89 0.76
N LEU A 239 8.70 10.45 1.05
CA LEU A 239 8.02 11.44 0.20
C LEU A 239 8.79 12.78 0.16
N ALA A 240 9.33 13.23 1.29
CA ALA A 240 10.04 14.51 1.37
C ALA A 240 11.45 14.49 0.77
N LEU A 241 12.11 13.33 0.78
CA LEU A 241 13.45 13.11 0.23
C LEU A 241 13.39 12.54 -1.19
N SER A 242 12.20 12.37 -1.76
CA SER A 242 11.98 11.95 -3.13
C SER A 242 12.62 12.95 -4.10
N GLU A 243 13.57 12.50 -4.92
CA GLU A 243 14.26 13.32 -5.92
C GLU A 243 14.66 12.48 -7.14
N TYR A 244 14.89 13.16 -8.26
CA TYR A 244 15.56 12.60 -9.42
C TYR A 244 16.65 13.54 -9.93
N GLN A 245 17.64 12.99 -10.62
CA GLN A 245 18.74 13.70 -11.24
C GLN A 245 18.76 13.44 -12.75
N VAL A 246 19.23 14.44 -13.50
CA VAL A 246 19.34 14.39 -14.97
C VAL A 246 20.81 14.29 -15.36
N ASP A 247 21.22 13.10 -15.79
CA ASP A 247 22.60 12.77 -16.12
C ASP A 247 22.82 12.69 -17.63
N PHE A 248 23.58 13.63 -18.16
CA PHE A 248 24.03 13.63 -19.55
C PHE A 248 25.31 12.81 -19.71
N ARG A 249 25.16 11.49 -19.92
CA ARG A 249 26.29 10.58 -20.19
C ARG A 249 26.82 10.76 -21.61
N LYS A 250 27.84 9.98 -22.01
CA LYS A 250 28.50 10.14 -23.32
C LYS A 250 27.58 9.80 -24.50
N ASP A 251 26.83 8.72 -24.39
CA ASP A 251 26.00 8.11 -25.44
C ASP A 251 24.48 8.22 -25.17
N ARG A 252 24.10 8.49 -23.91
CA ARG A 252 22.70 8.47 -23.46
C ARG A 252 22.39 9.55 -22.43
N LEU A 253 21.12 9.93 -22.36
CA LEU A 253 20.49 10.65 -21.27
C LEU A 253 20.01 9.63 -20.22
N VAL A 254 20.26 9.89 -18.94
CA VAL A 254 19.76 9.08 -17.83
C VAL A 254 18.99 9.97 -16.85
N LEU A 255 17.82 9.52 -16.45
CA LEU A 255 16.99 10.11 -15.39
C LEU A 255 17.01 9.11 -14.23
N ASP A 256 17.85 9.41 -13.25
CA ASP A 256 18.10 8.57 -12.06
C ASP A 256 17.17 9.04 -10.95
N ALA A 257 16.30 8.16 -10.46
CA ALA A 257 15.30 8.49 -9.44
C ALA A 257 15.39 7.56 -8.23
N ASN A 258 15.31 8.15 -7.03
CA ASN A 258 15.48 7.38 -5.80
C ASN A 258 14.24 6.58 -5.36
N THR A 259 13.06 6.92 -5.89
CA THR A 259 11.75 6.38 -5.48
C THR A 259 10.84 6.08 -6.66
N ALA A 260 11.40 6.06 -7.87
CA ALA A 260 10.75 5.63 -9.09
C ALA A 260 11.75 4.86 -9.95
N PRO A 261 11.31 4.02 -10.90
CA PRO A 261 12.21 3.41 -11.86
C PRO A 261 13.00 4.48 -12.62
N ASP A 262 14.24 4.18 -13.01
CA ASP A 262 15.05 5.06 -13.86
C ASP A 262 14.54 5.04 -15.31
N ALA A 263 14.86 6.10 -16.06
CA ALA A 263 14.68 6.12 -17.51
C ALA A 263 16.00 6.45 -18.19
N SER A 264 16.29 5.78 -19.31
CA SER A 264 17.47 6.11 -20.10
C SER A 264 17.18 6.04 -21.59
N VAL A 265 17.70 7.02 -22.33
CA VAL A 265 17.50 7.13 -23.78
C VAL A 265 18.81 7.47 -24.47
N GLU A 266 19.18 6.67 -25.46
CA GLU A 266 20.34 6.93 -26.31
C GLU A 266 20.11 8.14 -27.23
N TYR A 267 21.09 9.04 -27.32
CA TYR A 267 20.95 10.27 -28.10
C TYR A 267 20.66 10.00 -29.59
N ALA A 268 21.25 8.93 -30.15
CA ALA A 268 21.05 8.52 -31.54
C ALA A 268 19.59 8.12 -31.84
N GLN A 269 18.83 7.69 -30.84
CA GLN A 269 17.44 7.25 -31.00
C GLN A 269 16.43 8.41 -30.94
N ILE A 270 16.86 9.59 -30.47
CA ILE A 270 16.00 10.76 -30.30
C ILE A 270 15.70 11.39 -31.66
N ARG A 271 14.40 11.41 -32.01
CA ARG A 271 13.91 11.94 -33.29
C ARG A 271 13.41 13.36 -33.19
N ARG A 272 12.73 13.70 -32.08
CA ARG A 272 12.12 15.01 -31.84
C ARG A 272 12.42 15.46 -30.40
N ILE A 273 12.75 16.73 -30.24
CA ILE A 273 12.94 17.37 -28.94
C ILE A 273 12.13 18.67 -28.93
N GLN A 274 11.32 18.87 -27.91
CA GLN A 274 10.53 20.10 -27.73
C GLN A 274 10.68 20.61 -26.30
N LEU A 275 10.64 21.93 -26.15
CA LEU A 275 10.44 22.59 -24.87
C LEU A 275 9.00 23.09 -24.86
N VAL A 276 8.22 22.64 -23.88
CA VAL A 276 6.78 22.86 -23.79
C VAL A 276 6.47 23.44 -22.41
N GLU A 277 5.55 24.37 -22.32
CA GLU A 277 5.11 24.91 -21.02
C GLU A 277 4.28 23.86 -20.24
N ALA A 278 4.27 23.97 -18.92
CA ALA A 278 3.67 22.95 -18.04
C ALA A 278 2.14 22.85 -18.17
N ASP A 279 1.49 23.90 -18.68
CA ASP A 279 0.05 24.01 -18.89
C ASP A 279 -0.41 23.52 -20.28
N ASP A 280 0.54 23.17 -21.16
CA ASP A 280 0.22 22.64 -22.48
C ASP A 280 -0.47 21.26 -22.37
N PRO A 281 -1.61 21.04 -23.05
CA PRO A 281 -2.31 19.76 -23.06
C PRO A 281 -1.46 18.57 -23.52
N GLU A 282 -0.46 18.78 -24.39
CA GLU A 282 0.48 17.74 -24.86
C GLU A 282 1.48 17.38 -23.75
N ALA A 283 1.81 18.33 -22.87
CA ALA A 283 2.76 18.16 -21.75
C ALA A 283 2.08 17.83 -20.41
N ALA A 284 0.75 17.86 -20.35
CA ALA A 284 -0.02 17.59 -19.14
C ALA A 284 0.27 16.19 -18.59
N ALA A 285 0.24 16.08 -17.26
CA ALA A 285 0.45 14.81 -16.58
C ALA A 285 -0.67 13.81 -16.95
N GLY A 286 -0.26 12.62 -17.40
CA GLY A 286 -1.15 11.50 -17.60
C GLY A 286 -1.59 10.83 -16.30
N SER A 287 -2.28 9.70 -16.44
CA SER A 287 -2.54 8.81 -15.30
C SER A 287 -1.25 8.10 -14.91
N LYS A 288 -0.90 8.14 -13.63
CA LYS A 288 0.29 7.45 -13.11
C LYS A 288 0.09 5.93 -13.20
N VAL A 289 1.02 5.24 -13.85
CA VAL A 289 1.07 3.78 -13.90
C VAL A 289 1.92 3.26 -12.73
N ILE A 290 3.16 3.74 -12.63
CA ILE A 290 4.09 3.41 -11.54
C ILE A 290 5.04 4.57 -11.25
N GLY A 291 5.41 4.75 -9.98
CA GLY A 291 6.29 5.81 -9.52
C GLY A 291 5.60 6.78 -8.57
N TYR A 292 6.09 8.01 -8.55
CA TYR A 292 5.75 9.02 -7.58
C TYR A 292 5.03 10.22 -8.22
N ASN A 293 3.98 10.70 -7.56
CA ASN A 293 3.29 11.95 -7.89
C ASN A 293 2.83 12.59 -6.57
N GLY A 294 3.53 13.63 -6.14
CA GLY A 294 3.26 14.33 -4.89
C GLY A 294 4.20 15.51 -4.67
N PHE A 295 3.75 16.50 -3.89
CA PHE A 295 4.55 17.68 -3.54
C PHE A 295 5.16 18.43 -4.75
N GLY A 296 4.45 18.45 -5.88
CA GLY A 296 4.93 19.09 -7.10
C GLY A 296 6.07 18.34 -7.80
N LEU A 297 6.24 17.05 -7.55
CA LEU A 297 7.21 16.21 -8.24
C LEU A 297 6.52 14.97 -8.82
N GLU A 298 6.79 14.70 -10.10
CA GLU A 298 6.22 13.59 -10.87
C GLU A 298 7.36 12.78 -11.46
N MET A 299 7.53 11.52 -11.06
CA MET A 299 8.59 10.65 -11.57
C MET A 299 8.13 9.21 -11.76
N GLY A 300 8.50 8.60 -12.88
CA GLY A 300 8.18 7.21 -13.20
C GLY A 300 7.45 7.06 -14.53
N THR A 301 6.54 6.08 -14.61
CA THR A 301 5.79 5.76 -15.83
C THR A 301 4.36 6.25 -15.74
N PHE A 302 3.94 6.96 -16.79
CA PHE A 302 2.63 7.58 -16.92
C PHE A 302 1.97 7.14 -18.24
N GLU A 303 0.66 7.32 -18.32
CA GLU A 303 -0.13 7.00 -19.50
C GLU A 303 -1.11 8.13 -19.84
N ASN A 304 -1.10 8.61 -21.09
CA ASN A 304 -2.06 9.59 -21.58
C ASN A 304 -2.46 9.30 -23.04
N SER A 305 -3.46 10.02 -23.54
CA SER A 305 -3.96 9.84 -24.91
C SER A 305 -2.99 10.31 -26.01
N TRP A 306 -1.99 11.12 -25.68
CA TRP A 306 -1.06 11.72 -26.64
C TRP A 306 0.17 10.83 -26.90
N PHE A 307 0.77 10.32 -25.83
CA PHE A 307 2.02 9.55 -25.87
C PHE A 307 1.81 8.05 -25.63
N GLY A 308 0.61 7.62 -25.22
CA GLY A 308 0.43 6.27 -24.69
C GLY A 308 1.16 6.12 -23.37
N ARG A 309 1.88 5.01 -23.17
CA ARG A 309 2.79 4.84 -22.03
C ARG A 309 4.11 5.57 -22.26
N TYR A 310 4.51 6.40 -21.32
CA TYR A 310 5.70 7.23 -21.41
C TYR A 310 6.36 7.43 -20.04
N HIS A 311 7.62 7.85 -20.06
CA HIS A 311 8.37 8.16 -18.85
C HIS A 311 8.29 9.66 -18.55
N ARG A 312 8.06 10.01 -17.29
CA ARG A 312 7.90 11.41 -16.86
C ARG A 312 8.71 11.66 -15.61
N TYR A 313 9.52 12.73 -15.59
CA TYR A 313 10.34 13.21 -14.47
C TYR A 313 10.31 14.73 -14.42
N VAL A 314 9.32 15.30 -13.75
CA VAL A 314 8.99 16.73 -13.83
C VAL A 314 8.84 17.32 -12.43
N HIS A 315 9.51 18.46 -12.23
CA HIS A 315 9.23 19.39 -11.13
C HIS A 315 8.14 20.37 -11.58
N GLY A 316 7.06 20.46 -10.80
CA GLY A 316 5.90 21.29 -11.06
C GLY A 316 6.26 22.78 -11.10
N GLY A 317 5.61 23.51 -12.00
CA GLY A 317 5.84 24.95 -12.19
C GLY A 317 7.01 25.31 -13.12
N SER A 318 7.72 24.32 -13.67
CA SER A 318 8.73 24.52 -14.71
C SER A 318 8.24 24.02 -16.08
N PRO A 319 8.65 24.63 -17.20
CA PRO A 319 8.43 24.03 -18.52
C PRO A 319 9.10 22.65 -18.59
N VAL A 320 8.63 21.81 -19.49
CA VAL A 320 9.10 20.43 -19.65
C VAL A 320 9.74 20.23 -21.01
N ILE A 321 10.72 19.32 -21.06
CA ILE A 321 11.36 18.86 -22.27
C ILE A 321 10.69 17.54 -22.67
N VAL A 322 10.15 17.49 -23.88
CA VAL A 322 9.61 16.28 -24.49
C VAL A 322 10.64 15.74 -25.47
N ALA A 323 11.21 14.58 -25.16
CA ALA A 323 12.13 13.84 -26.02
C ALA A 323 11.45 12.57 -26.53
N ALA A 324 11.12 12.55 -27.83
CA ALA A 324 10.47 11.42 -28.46
C ALA A 324 11.48 10.59 -29.27
N THR A 325 11.50 9.29 -29.00
CA THR A 325 12.20 8.29 -29.80
C THR A 325 11.22 7.62 -30.77
N GLY A 326 11.69 6.66 -31.57
CA GLY A 326 10.79 5.85 -32.41
C GLY A 326 9.92 4.86 -31.65
N LYS A 327 10.16 4.63 -30.34
CA LYS A 327 9.47 3.61 -29.53
C LYS A 327 8.84 4.16 -28.25
N GLU A 328 9.49 5.14 -27.63
CA GLU A 328 9.18 5.64 -26.30
C GLU A 328 9.32 7.16 -26.25
N THR A 329 8.58 7.79 -25.34
CA THR A 329 8.65 9.23 -25.06
C THR A 329 9.12 9.44 -23.63
N VAL A 330 10.04 10.39 -23.44
CA VAL A 330 10.52 10.81 -22.13
C VAL A 330 10.24 12.30 -21.97
N VAL A 331 9.54 12.64 -20.90
CA VAL A 331 9.20 14.02 -20.54
C VAL A 331 9.92 14.37 -19.25
N PHE A 332 10.76 15.41 -19.26
CA PHE A 332 11.51 15.77 -18.05
C PHE A 332 11.75 17.26 -17.89
N SER A 333 12.00 17.72 -16.66
CA SER A 333 12.42 19.10 -16.38
C SER A 333 13.67 19.16 -15.51
N GLY A 334 14.27 20.35 -15.39
CA GLY A 334 15.13 20.68 -14.26
C GLY A 334 14.31 21.04 -13.02
N ARG A 335 15.00 21.43 -11.95
CA ARG A 335 14.42 21.93 -10.70
C ARG A 335 13.70 23.26 -10.89
N ASP A 336 14.15 24.05 -11.86
CA ASP A 336 13.57 25.32 -12.23
C ASP A 336 13.60 25.55 -13.75
N THR A 337 12.96 26.64 -14.19
CA THR A 337 12.89 27.05 -15.60
C THR A 337 14.26 27.29 -16.23
N GLN A 338 15.23 27.83 -15.48
CA GLN A 338 16.56 28.14 -16.01
C GLN A 338 17.35 26.86 -16.25
N GLU A 339 17.33 25.94 -15.30
CA GLU A 339 17.96 24.63 -15.41
C GLU A 339 17.31 23.81 -16.53
N THR A 340 15.98 23.85 -16.64
CA THR A 340 15.26 23.17 -17.73
C THR A 340 15.70 23.68 -19.10
N ARG A 341 15.79 25.01 -19.30
CA ARG A 341 16.27 25.58 -20.56
C ARG A 341 17.72 25.20 -20.86
N ARG A 342 18.58 25.13 -19.84
CA ARG A 342 19.96 24.66 -19.98
C ARG A 342 20.02 23.19 -20.42
N PHE A 343 19.21 22.32 -19.82
CA PHE A 343 19.11 20.92 -20.22
C PHE A 343 18.60 20.75 -21.65
N TYR A 344 17.65 21.58 -22.08
CA TYR A 344 17.14 21.55 -23.44
C TYR A 344 18.23 21.84 -24.48
N GLU A 345 19.03 22.89 -24.26
CA GLU A 345 20.13 23.21 -25.18
C GLU A 345 21.24 22.16 -25.16
N LEU A 346 21.59 21.64 -23.98
CA LEU A 346 22.58 20.56 -23.87
C LEU A 346 22.11 19.28 -24.59
N LEU A 347 20.83 18.93 -24.47
CA LEU A 347 20.25 17.77 -25.15
C LEU A 347 20.32 17.93 -26.67
N LYS A 348 19.99 19.11 -27.20
CA LYS A 348 20.10 19.41 -28.63
C LYS A 348 21.53 19.23 -29.15
N GLU A 349 22.52 19.75 -28.42
CA GLU A 349 23.93 19.62 -28.78
C GLU A 349 24.37 18.15 -28.83
N ARG A 350 23.99 17.36 -27.81
CA ARG A 350 24.34 15.94 -27.73
C ARG A 350 23.67 15.11 -28.82
N VAL A 351 22.41 15.39 -29.13
CA VAL A 351 21.67 14.68 -30.19
C VAL A 351 22.20 15.04 -31.58
N ALA A 352 22.62 16.28 -31.81
CA ALA A 352 23.28 16.66 -33.07
C ALA A 352 24.60 15.89 -33.23
N LYS A 353 25.47 15.92 -32.21
CA LYS A 353 26.76 15.20 -32.21
C LYS A 353 26.66 13.68 -32.34
N ALA A 354 25.53 13.08 -31.98
CA ALA A 354 25.30 11.64 -32.09
C ALA A 354 24.78 11.23 -33.48
N LYS A 355 24.37 12.20 -34.31
CA LYS A 355 23.88 11.98 -35.68
C LYS A 355 24.92 12.32 -36.74
N ASP A 356 25.90 13.16 -36.40
CA ASP A 356 27.16 13.34 -37.12
C ASP A 356 28.07 12.12 -36.94
#